data_AF-A0AAV4A6G0-F1
#
_entry.id   AF-A0AAV4A6G0-F1
#
_cell.length_a   1.000
_cell.length_b   1.000
_cell.length_c   1.000
_cell.angle_alpha   90.00
_cell.angle_beta   90.00
_cell.angle_gamma   90.00
#
_symmetry.space_group_name_H-M   'P 1'
#
loop_
_entity.id
_entity.type
_entity.pdbx_description
1 polymer ?
#
loop_
_entity_poly.entity_id
_entity_poly.type
_entity_poly.pdbx_seq_one_letter_code
_entity_poly.pdbx_strand_id
1 'polypeptide(L)'
;MMDWLQGEEPDEGILALASPPLKHMWMNRADPEDRGLQMVVPQHLQEEVLRLGHDVPTAGHQGINCTKERLQPYWWYRCGSHIRVYVNTCGICNSMKKSVRHLGIPCHYTIQDVRWKGCI
;
A
#
# COMPACT_ATOMS: atom_id res chain seq x y z
N MET A 1 -27.08 18.53 40.82
CA MET A 1 -27.82 18.45 39.54
C MET A 1 -26.77 18.58 38.45
N MET A 2 -26.46 17.48 37.76
CA MET A 2 -25.36 17.41 36.77
C MET A 2 -25.96 17.64 35.38
N ASP A 3 -26.10 18.90 34.97
CA ASP A 3 -26.68 19.29 33.67
C ASP A 3 -25.85 18.84 32.45
N TRP A 4 -24.58 18.50 32.64
CA TRP A 4 -23.71 18.03 31.56
C TRP A 4 -24.05 16.64 31.01
N LEU A 5 -24.97 15.91 31.66
CA LEU A 5 -25.48 14.60 31.20
C LEU A 5 -26.73 14.72 30.31
N GLN A 6 -27.26 15.93 30.07
CA GLN A 6 -28.47 16.16 29.28
C GLN A 6 -28.19 16.52 27.81
N GLY A 7 -26.95 16.37 27.34
CA GLY A 7 -26.63 16.52 25.93
C GLY A 7 -27.23 15.37 25.12
N GLU A 8 -27.80 15.66 23.94
CA GLU A 8 -28.07 14.63 22.95
C GLU A 8 -26.77 13.87 22.65
N GLU A 9 -26.87 12.53 22.57
CA GLU A 9 -25.75 11.70 22.13
C GLU A 9 -25.35 12.15 20.72
N PRO A 10 -24.07 12.51 20.49
CA PRO A 10 -23.64 13.01 19.18
C PRO A 10 -23.84 11.94 18.11
N ASP A 11 -24.20 12.39 16.90
CA ASP A 11 -24.41 11.52 15.74
C ASP A 11 -23.23 10.55 15.52
N GLU A 12 -23.53 9.34 15.09
CA GLU A 12 -22.56 8.27 14.87
C GLU A 12 -21.44 8.70 13.90
N GLY A 13 -21.75 9.53 12.90
CA GLY A 13 -20.77 10.09 11.99
C GLY A 13 -19.81 11.09 12.66
N ILE A 14 -20.29 11.86 13.63
CA ILE A 14 -19.48 12.78 14.44
C ILE A 14 -18.58 12.00 15.40
N LEU A 15 -19.12 10.97 16.06
CA LEU A 15 -18.35 10.05 16.90
C LEU A 15 -17.26 9.33 16.11
N ALA A 16 -17.58 8.91 14.89
CA ALA A 16 -16.63 8.32 13.95
C ALA A 16 -15.48 9.30 13.63
N LEU A 17 -15.79 10.54 13.26
CA LEU A 17 -14.76 11.55 12.96
C LEU A 17 -13.91 11.93 14.19
N ALA A 18 -14.47 11.87 15.40
CA ALA A 18 -13.77 12.12 16.65
C ALA A 18 -12.87 10.95 17.10
N SER A 19 -13.06 9.76 16.51
CA SER A 19 -12.30 8.57 16.87
C SER A 19 -10.82 8.70 16.42
N PRO A 20 -9.84 8.53 17.33
CA PRO A 20 -8.41 8.63 17.01
C PRO A 20 -7.88 7.75 15.86
N PRO A 21 -8.47 6.59 15.53
CA PRO A 21 -8.11 5.80 14.34
C PRO A 21 -8.66 6.42 13.05
N LEU A 22 -9.90 6.92 13.08
CA LEU A 22 -10.62 7.40 11.89
C LEU A 22 -10.14 8.78 11.44
N LYS A 23 -9.56 9.59 12.32
CA LYS A 23 -8.96 10.90 11.95
C LYS A 23 -7.84 10.79 10.90
N HIS A 24 -7.21 9.62 10.77
CA HIS A 24 -6.15 9.38 9.78
C HIS A 24 -6.65 8.57 8.58
N MET A 25 -7.95 8.30 8.49
CA MET A 25 -8.52 7.56 7.38
C MET A 25 -8.93 8.54 6.27
N TRP A 26 -8.57 8.20 5.04
CA TRP A 26 -8.91 8.92 3.84
C TRP A 26 -9.82 8.06 2.97
N MET A 27 -10.96 8.61 2.57
CA MET A 27 -11.86 7.98 1.63
C MET A 27 -11.32 8.19 0.22
N ASN A 28 -10.95 7.09 -0.45
CA ASN A 28 -10.58 7.14 -1.84
C ASN A 28 -11.79 7.49 -2.71
N ARG A 29 -11.79 8.71 -3.27
CA ARG A 29 -12.84 9.16 -4.21
C ARG A 29 -12.49 8.86 -5.67
N ALA A 30 -11.28 8.40 -5.93
CA ALA A 30 -10.76 8.25 -7.28
C ALA A 30 -11.19 6.94 -7.96
N ASP A 31 -11.61 5.93 -7.19
CA ASP A 31 -12.09 4.66 -7.71
C ASP A 31 -13.50 4.36 -7.17
N PRO A 32 -14.54 4.37 -8.01
CA PRO A 32 -15.92 4.12 -7.59
C PRO A 32 -16.21 2.65 -7.24
N GLU A 33 -15.36 1.71 -7.64
CA GLU A 33 -15.42 0.28 -7.27
C GLU A 33 -14.62 0.03 -5.97
N ASP A 34 -13.46 0.69 -5.81
CA ASP A 34 -12.63 0.62 -4.60
C ASP A 34 -12.94 1.75 -3.62
N ARG A 35 -14.14 1.66 -3.01
CA ARG A 35 -14.60 2.54 -1.92
C ARG A 35 -13.97 2.18 -0.57
N GLY A 36 -12.75 1.64 -0.58
CA GLY A 36 -12.02 1.29 0.63
C GLY A 36 -11.55 2.53 1.38
N LEU A 37 -11.74 2.53 2.70
CA LEU A 37 -11.06 3.50 3.56
C LEU A 37 -9.56 3.17 3.59
N GLN A 38 -8.71 4.14 3.25
CA GLN A 38 -7.26 3.98 3.28
C GLN A 38 -6.67 4.78 4.44
N MET A 39 -5.60 4.27 5.06
CA MET A 39 -4.88 5.00 6.10
C MET A 39 -3.87 5.96 5.49
N VAL A 40 -3.95 7.23 5.85
CA VAL A 40 -2.97 8.25 5.44
C VAL A 40 -1.66 8.01 6.19
N VAL A 41 -0.58 7.85 5.44
CA VAL A 41 0.75 7.60 6.00
C VAL A 41 1.53 8.93 6.10
N PRO A 42 1.91 9.35 7.33
CA PRO A 42 2.81 10.48 7.55
C PRO A 42 4.15 10.29 6.83
N GLN A 43 4.78 11.38 6.38
CA GLN A 43 6.02 11.34 5.59
C GLN A 43 7.13 10.49 6.22
N HIS A 44 7.32 10.59 7.54
CA HIS A 44 8.36 9.86 8.26
C HIS A 44 8.11 8.35 8.37
N LEU A 45 6.90 7.87 8.06
CA LEU A 45 6.56 6.44 8.06
C LEU A 45 6.50 5.84 6.66
N GLN A 46 6.55 6.65 5.59
CA GLN A 46 6.40 6.14 4.22
C GLN A 46 7.50 5.15 3.84
N GLU A 47 8.75 5.41 4.25
CA GLU A 47 9.88 4.52 3.97
C GLU A 47 9.75 3.18 4.70
N GLU A 48 9.30 3.21 5.96
CA GLU A 48 9.05 1.99 6.73
C GLU A 48 7.92 1.16 6.13
N VAL A 49 6.84 1.80 5.68
CA VAL A 49 5.74 1.13 4.97
C VAL A 49 6.23 0.48 3.67
N LEU A 50 7.10 1.16 2.89
CA LEU A 50 7.70 0.60 1.68
C LEU A 50 8.60 -0.60 2.00
N ARG A 51 9.45 -0.48 3.02
CA ARG A 51 10.32 -1.56 3.50
C ARG A 51 9.51 -2.79 3.94
N LEU A 52 8.45 -2.58 4.71
CA LEU A 52 7.55 -3.66 5.15
C LEU A 52 6.74 -4.26 3.99
N GLY A 53 6.42 -3.47 2.96
CA GLY A 53 5.69 -3.94 1.78
C GLY A 53 6.56 -4.72 0.78
N HIS A 54 7.88 -4.47 0.74
CA HIS A 54 8.78 -5.00 -0.27
C HIS A 54 9.89 -5.91 0.27
N ASP A 55 10.54 -5.55 1.37
CA ASP A 55 11.80 -6.16 1.82
C ASP A 55 11.62 -7.31 2.82
N VAL A 56 10.45 -7.43 3.45
CA VAL A 56 10.22 -8.53 4.38
C VAL A 56 10.28 -9.87 3.62
N PRO A 57 10.84 -10.94 4.20
CA PRO A 57 10.98 -12.22 3.49
C PRO A 57 9.65 -12.78 2.96
N THR A 58 8.55 -12.52 3.68
CA THR A 58 7.19 -12.88 3.26
C THR A 58 6.69 -12.07 2.05
N ALA A 59 7.25 -10.88 1.82
CA ALA A 59 7.00 -10.05 0.66
C ALA A 59 7.83 -10.43 -0.57
N GLY A 60 8.96 -11.12 -0.36
CA GLY A 60 9.73 -11.78 -1.41
C GLY A 60 10.34 -10.85 -2.46
N HIS A 61 10.60 -9.57 -2.14
CA HIS A 61 11.15 -8.59 -3.09
C HIS A 61 10.38 -8.56 -4.43
N GLN A 62 9.06 -8.72 -4.34
CA GLN A 62 8.19 -8.81 -5.51
C GLN A 62 8.21 -7.50 -6.33
N GLY A 63 7.83 -7.61 -7.60
CA GLY A 63 7.75 -6.47 -8.51
C GLY A 63 6.70 -5.43 -8.09
N ILE A 64 6.73 -4.29 -8.79
CA ILE A 64 5.93 -3.10 -8.47
C ILE A 64 4.45 -3.40 -8.25
N ASN A 65 3.84 -4.26 -9.07
CA ASN A 65 2.40 -4.53 -9.01
C ASN A 65 2.01 -5.24 -7.71
N CYS A 66 2.75 -6.29 -7.31
CA CYS A 66 2.50 -7.00 -6.06
C CYS A 66 2.73 -6.09 -4.85
N THR A 67 3.75 -5.23 -4.90
CA THR A 67 4.00 -4.24 -3.84
C THR A 67 2.85 -3.23 -3.75
N LYS A 68 2.30 -2.77 -4.88
CA LYS A 68 1.13 -1.88 -4.89
C LYS A 68 -0.11 -2.53 -4.29
N GLU A 69 -0.39 -3.78 -4.67
CA GLU A 69 -1.53 -4.53 -4.14
C GLU A 69 -1.42 -4.69 -2.61
N ARG A 70 -0.25 -5.07 -2.11
CA ARG A 70 0.00 -5.18 -0.67
C ARG A 70 -0.15 -3.86 0.08
N LEU A 71 0.18 -2.75 -0.58
CA LEU A 71 0.10 -1.41 0.00
C LEU A 71 -1.23 -0.69 -0.28
N GLN A 72 -2.22 -1.38 -0.87
CA GLN A 72 -3.54 -0.80 -1.15
C GLN A 72 -4.23 -0.18 0.10
N PRO A 73 -4.09 -0.72 1.33
CA PRO A 73 -4.70 -0.10 2.50
C PRO A 73 -4.10 1.25 2.91
N TYR A 74 -2.97 1.65 2.32
CA TYR A 74 -2.22 2.85 2.69
C TYR A 74 -2.26 3.90 1.58
N TRP A 75 -2.31 5.17 1.98
CA TRP A 75 -2.34 6.28 1.06
C TRP A 75 -1.40 7.42 1.48
N TRP A 76 -0.73 8.01 0.49
CA TRP A 76 -0.03 9.30 0.61
C TRP A 76 0.16 9.91 -0.78
N TYR A 77 0.51 11.20 -0.82
CA TYR A 77 0.74 11.90 -2.09
C TYR A 77 1.80 11.21 -2.94
N ARG A 78 1.44 10.87 -4.18
CA ARG A 78 2.29 10.13 -5.15
C ARG A 78 2.78 8.76 -4.66
N CYS A 79 2.04 8.08 -3.78
CA CYS A 79 2.35 6.73 -3.30
C CYS A 79 2.79 5.76 -4.40
N GLY A 80 2.03 5.64 -5.50
CA GLY A 80 2.38 4.76 -6.61
C GLY A 80 3.70 5.10 -7.32
N SER A 81 4.12 6.38 -7.31
CA SER A 81 5.44 6.77 -7.83
C SER A 81 6.55 6.44 -6.84
N HIS A 82 6.30 6.63 -5.54
CA HIS A 82 7.26 6.31 -4.48
C HIS A 82 7.57 4.80 -4.47
N ILE A 83 6.53 3.96 -4.56
CA ILE A 83 6.65 2.49 -4.71
C ILE A 83 7.49 2.13 -5.93
N ARG A 84 7.21 2.75 -7.09
CA ARG A 84 7.94 2.46 -8.34
C ARG A 84 9.43 2.76 -8.19
N VAL A 85 9.78 3.92 -7.63
CA VAL A 85 11.17 4.31 -7.41
C VAL A 85 11.84 3.31 -6.45
N TYR A 86 11.23 3.03 -5.30
CA TYR A 86 11.76 2.14 -4.28
C TYR A 86 12.10 0.75 -4.83
N VAL A 87 11.14 0.10 -5.50
CA VAL A 87 11.33 -1.24 -6.08
C VAL A 87 12.38 -1.22 -7.20
N ASN A 88 12.43 -0.17 -8.02
CA ASN A 88 13.43 -0.05 -9.08
C ASN A 88 14.85 0.21 -8.57
N THR A 89 15.00 0.82 -7.38
CA THR A 89 16.31 1.05 -6.75
C THR A 89 16.75 -0.10 -5.85
N CYS A 90 15.91 -1.13 -5.65
CA CYS A 90 16.25 -2.28 -4.83
C CYS A 90 17.47 -3.04 -5.38
N GLY A 91 18.55 -3.08 -4.59
CA GLY A 91 19.80 -3.74 -4.96
C GLY A 91 19.66 -5.26 -5.14
N ILE A 92 18.80 -5.89 -4.34
CA ILE A 92 18.54 -7.34 -4.39
C ILE A 92 17.82 -7.68 -5.71
N CYS A 93 16.71 -7.01 -6.00
CA CYS A 93 15.97 -7.18 -7.26
C CYS A 93 16.85 -6.91 -8.48
N ASN A 94 17.65 -5.84 -8.45
CA ASN A 94 18.50 -5.47 -9.59
C ASN A 94 19.66 -6.44 -9.81
N SER A 95 20.19 -7.05 -8.74
CA SER A 95 21.25 -8.07 -8.85
C SER A 95 20.70 -9.36 -9.46
N MET A 96 19.50 -9.80 -9.04
CA MET A 96 18.83 -10.98 -9.62
C MET A 96 18.47 -10.81 -11.10
N LYS A 97 18.14 -9.58 -11.54
CA LYS A 97 17.89 -9.29 -12.96
C LYS A 97 19.15 -9.39 -13.83
N LYS A 98 20.32 -9.07 -13.28
CA LYS A 98 21.60 -8.99 -14.02
C LYS A 98 22.29 -10.36 -14.18
N SER A 99 21.92 -11.36 -13.38
CA SER A 99 22.54 -12.69 -13.42
C SER A 99 22.03 -13.60 -14.54
N VAL A 100 21.10 -13.16 -15.39
CA VAL A 100 20.68 -13.91 -16.59
C VAL A 100 21.58 -13.55 -17.78
N ARG A 101 22.87 -13.89 -17.68
CA ARG A 101 23.74 -14.00 -18.86
C ARG A 101 24.28 -15.44 -18.91
N HIS A 102 23.56 -16.28 -19.66
CA HIS A 102 24.05 -17.51 -20.29
C HIS A 102 24.73 -18.56 -19.39
N LEU A 103 23.97 -19.19 -18.51
CA LEU A 103 24.24 -20.57 -18.11
C LEU A 103 22.89 -21.30 -18.20
N GLY A 104 22.65 -22.01 -19.30
CA GLY A 104 21.37 -22.58 -19.73
C GLY A 104 20.78 -23.66 -18.81
N ILE A 105 20.61 -23.34 -17.53
CA ILE A 105 19.86 -24.12 -16.54
C ILE A 105 18.58 -23.33 -16.27
N PRO A 106 17.38 -23.88 -16.55
CA PRO A 106 16.14 -23.16 -16.33
C PRO A 106 15.92 -23.00 -14.82
N CYS A 107 16.00 -21.77 -14.34
CA CYS A 107 15.44 -21.39 -13.05
C CYS A 107 13.91 -21.52 -13.15
N HIS A 108 13.34 -22.49 -12.44
CA HIS A 108 11.90 -22.80 -12.42
C HIS A 108 11.05 -21.73 -11.71
N TYR A 109 11.51 -20.47 -11.66
CA TYR A 109 10.80 -19.34 -11.09
C TYR A 109 10.61 -18.23 -12.12
N THR A 110 10.16 -18.59 -13.31
CA THR A 110 9.44 -17.66 -14.18
C THR A 110 7.96 -17.75 -13.85
N ILE A 111 7.49 -16.84 -12.99
CA ILE A 111 6.09 -16.42 -13.03
C ILE A 111 6.09 -14.93 -13.39
N GLN A 112 6.40 -14.67 -14.66
CA GLN A 112 5.67 -13.67 -15.40
C GLN A 112 4.54 -14.45 -16.07
N ASP A 113 3.30 -14.24 -15.60
CA ASP A 113 2.07 -14.27 -16.40
C ASP A 113 0.85 -14.44 -15.49
N VAL A 114 0.40 -13.32 -14.91
CA VAL A 114 -1.04 -13.06 -14.80
C VAL A 114 -1.37 -11.91 -15.74
N ARG A 115 -1.74 -12.32 -16.96
CA ARG A 115 -2.48 -11.51 -17.92
C ARG A 115 -3.79 -11.07 -17.25
N TRP A 116 -3.86 -9.84 -16.76
CA TRP A 116 -5.15 -9.22 -16.46
C TRP A 116 -5.50 -8.23 -17.57
N LYS A 117 -6.68 -8.45 -18.16
CA LYS A 117 -7.29 -7.60 -19.16
C LYS A 117 -7.92 -6.39 -18.46
N GLY A 118 -7.57 -5.19 -18.92
CA GLY A 118 -8.46 -4.03 -18.89
C GLY A 118 -8.47 -3.21 -17.60
N CYS A 119 -8.01 -1.96 -17.74
CA CYS A 119 -8.69 -0.80 -17.17
C CYS A 119 -8.88 0.18 -18.34
N ILE A 120 -10.10 0.17 -18.88
CA ILE A 120 -10.74 1.36 -19.44
C ILE A 120 -11.38 2.12 -18.29
#